data_AF-A0A820NG14-F1
#
_entry.id   AF-A0A820NG14-F1
#
_cell.length_a   1.000
_cell.length_b   1.000
_cell.length_c   1.000
_cell.angle_alpha   90.00
_cell.angle_beta   90.00
_cell.angle_gamma   90.00
#
_symmetry.space_group_name_H-M   'P 1'
#
loop_
_entity.id
_entity.type
_entity.pdbx_description
1 polymer ?
#
loop_
_entity_poly.entity_id
_entity_poly.type
_entity_poly.pdbx_seq_one_letter_code
_entity_poly.pdbx_strand_id
1 'polypeptide(L)'
;MIYPSNLTVIETTIDNYNKYLYNNIHPISVPEWMRVIVANRLANSGKEWVNKFFTFNDGTYNNEWMITDFKQFTPGTSPKSGFLTVAEQMTTYHESRDMTEILNKNSYWASYNNIYFPHFCNISGEEEMVKKKGPQLYSWQNFSW
;
A
#
# COMPACT_ATOMS: atom_id res chain seq x y z
N MET A 1 13.60 -8.48 6.47
CA MET A 1 14.51 -7.82 5.52
C MET A 1 14.84 -8.78 4.39
N ILE A 2 14.71 -8.32 3.15
CA ILE A 2 14.98 -9.05 1.91
C ILE A 2 16.42 -8.76 1.52
N TYR A 3 17.23 -9.82 1.40
CA TYR A 3 18.61 -9.72 0.97
C TYR A 3 18.73 -9.92 -0.55
N PRO A 4 19.65 -9.21 -1.24
CA PRO A 4 20.61 -8.23 -0.73
C PRO A 4 20.09 -6.77 -0.71
N SER A 5 18.83 -6.52 -1.06
CA SER A 5 18.31 -5.15 -1.27
C SER A 5 18.11 -4.33 0.01
N ASN A 6 18.13 -4.97 1.18
CA ASN A 6 17.85 -4.36 2.50
C ASN A 6 16.46 -3.72 2.59
N LEU A 7 15.51 -4.17 1.78
CA LEU A 7 14.11 -3.76 1.87
C LEU A 7 13.37 -4.62 2.92
N THR A 8 12.38 -4.07 3.58
CA THR A 8 11.35 -4.86 4.27
C THR A 8 9.99 -4.46 3.70
N VAL A 9 9.19 -5.45 3.37
CA VAL A 9 7.91 -5.30 2.68
C VAL A 9 6.88 -6.03 3.51
N ILE A 10 5.85 -5.30 3.94
CA ILE A 10 4.70 -5.83 4.68
C ILE A 10 3.43 -5.19 4.12
N GLU A 11 2.28 -5.76 4.44
CA GLU A 11 0.99 -5.26 3.98
C GLU A 11 -0.12 -5.47 5.00
N THR A 12 -1.21 -4.73 4.82
CA THR A 12 -2.53 -5.18 5.28
C THR A 12 -3.53 -5.09 4.13
N THR A 13 -4.45 -6.05 4.08
CA THR A 13 -5.47 -6.12 3.02
C THR A 13 -6.51 -5.02 3.17
N ILE A 14 -6.81 -4.30 2.09
CA ILE A 14 -7.84 -3.27 2.04
C ILE A 14 -9.03 -3.75 1.22
N ASP A 15 -10.23 -3.41 1.66
CA ASP A 15 -11.46 -3.87 1.03
C ASP A 15 -11.81 -3.03 -0.20
N ASN A 16 -12.36 -3.71 -1.22
CA ASN A 16 -13.02 -3.06 -2.34
C ASN A 16 -14.54 -3.24 -2.24
N TYR A 17 -15.23 -2.18 -1.83
CA TYR A 17 -16.69 -2.10 -1.75
C TYR A 17 -17.34 -1.72 -3.09
N ASN A 18 -16.56 -1.20 -4.04
CA ASN A 18 -17.02 -0.84 -5.37
C ASN A 18 -17.01 -2.05 -6.31
N LYS A 19 -18.19 -2.68 -6.41
CA LYS A 19 -18.36 -3.90 -7.22
C LYS A 19 -18.08 -3.71 -8.70
N TYR A 20 -18.17 -2.49 -9.23
CA TYR A 20 -17.92 -2.24 -10.64
C TYR A 20 -16.45 -2.42 -11.01
N LEU A 21 -15.52 -2.23 -10.07
CA LEU A 21 -14.09 -2.44 -10.32
C LEU A 21 -13.76 -3.90 -10.64
N TYR A 22 -14.54 -4.87 -10.16
CA TYR A 22 -14.33 -6.29 -10.48
C TYR A 22 -14.51 -6.61 -11.98
N ASN A 23 -15.25 -5.77 -12.73
CA ASN A 23 -15.41 -5.94 -14.18
C ASN A 23 -14.10 -5.69 -14.95
N ASN A 24 -13.12 -5.04 -14.32
CA ASN A 24 -11.82 -4.76 -14.92
C ASN A 24 -10.78 -5.87 -14.64
N ILE A 25 -11.18 -6.95 -13.96
CA ILE A 25 -10.32 -8.12 -13.77
C ILE A 25 -10.30 -8.91 -15.08
N HIS A 26 -9.11 -9.08 -15.64
CA HIS A 26 -8.91 -9.76 -16.92
C HIS A 26 -7.90 -10.91 -16.78
N PRO A 27 -8.07 -12.02 -17.52
CA PRO A 27 -7.14 -13.15 -17.47
C PRO A 27 -5.75 -12.82 -18.02
N ILE A 28 -5.60 -11.70 -18.75
CA ILE A 28 -4.32 -11.16 -19.23
C ILE A 28 -3.77 -10.20 -18.16
N SER A 29 -3.54 -10.72 -16.97
CA SER A 29 -2.97 -10.02 -15.82
C SER A 29 -2.14 -10.98 -14.97
N VAL A 30 -1.41 -10.48 -13.98
CA VAL A 30 -0.56 -11.30 -13.13
C VAL A 30 -1.11 -11.28 -11.69
N PRO A 31 -1.43 -12.43 -11.09
CA PRO A 31 -1.86 -12.52 -9.71
C PRO A 31 -0.90 -11.86 -8.74
N GLU A 32 -1.44 -11.21 -7.71
CA GLU A 32 -0.67 -10.51 -6.67
C GLU A 32 0.54 -11.31 -6.18
N TRP A 33 0.33 -12.58 -5.83
CA TRP A 33 1.38 -13.41 -5.23
C TRP A 33 2.60 -13.61 -6.14
N MET A 34 2.42 -13.57 -7.46
CA MET A 34 3.53 -13.59 -8.41
C MET A 34 4.21 -12.22 -8.49
N ARG A 35 3.42 -11.14 -8.51
CA ARG A 35 3.90 -9.76 -8.57
C ARG A 35 4.76 -9.41 -7.35
N VAL A 36 4.34 -9.79 -6.14
CA VAL A 36 5.13 -9.58 -4.91
C VAL A 36 6.45 -10.33 -4.94
N ILE A 37 6.49 -11.57 -5.44
CA ILE A 37 7.72 -12.34 -5.58
C ILE A 37 8.69 -11.65 -6.54
N VAL A 38 8.20 -11.19 -7.69
CA VAL A 38 9.01 -10.49 -8.70
C VAL A 38 9.55 -9.17 -8.14
N ALA A 39 8.68 -8.35 -7.54
CA ALA A 39 9.07 -7.07 -6.95
C ALA A 39 10.12 -7.24 -5.83
N ASN A 40 9.90 -8.21 -4.92
CA ASN A 40 10.83 -8.53 -3.83
C ASN A 40 12.21 -8.94 -4.34
N ARG A 41 12.29 -9.69 -5.44
CA ARG A 41 13.55 -10.18 -6.00
C ARG A 41 14.34 -9.13 -6.78
N LEU A 42 13.64 -8.17 -7.39
CA LEU A 42 14.23 -7.29 -8.41
C LEU A 42 14.37 -5.84 -7.96
N ALA A 43 13.65 -5.39 -6.94
CA ALA A 43 13.67 -4.00 -6.51
C ALA A 43 14.83 -3.69 -5.58
N ASN A 44 15.42 -2.49 -5.74
CA ASN A 44 16.47 -1.98 -4.87
C ASN A 44 16.05 -0.72 -4.08
N SER A 45 14.84 -0.21 -4.29
CA SER A 45 14.24 0.89 -3.51
C SER A 45 12.73 0.70 -3.41
N GLY A 46 12.07 1.43 -2.49
CA GLY A 46 10.60 1.41 -2.39
C GLY A 46 9.89 1.84 -3.69
N LYS A 47 10.39 2.89 -4.35
CA LYS A 47 9.88 3.35 -5.65
C LYS A 47 10.02 2.29 -6.74
N GLU A 48 11.17 1.61 -6.81
CA GLU A 48 11.36 0.51 -7.77
C GLU A 48 10.45 -0.66 -7.47
N TRP A 49 10.23 -0.97 -6.19
CA TRP A 49 9.33 -2.04 -5.77
C TRP A 49 7.91 -1.78 -6.27
N VAL A 50 7.39 -0.57 -6.05
CA VAL A 50 6.08 -0.13 -6.57
C VAL A 50 6.00 -0.30 -8.09
N ASN A 51 6.97 0.24 -8.83
CA ASN A 51 6.97 0.18 -10.29
C ASN A 51 6.91 -1.26 -10.82
N LYS A 52 7.60 -2.19 -10.17
CA LYS A 52 7.61 -3.61 -10.54
C LYS A 52 6.34 -4.32 -10.10
N PHE A 53 5.88 -4.08 -8.89
CA PHE A 53 4.71 -4.75 -8.32
C PHE A 53 3.41 -4.41 -9.07
N PHE A 54 3.24 -3.18 -9.53
CA PHE A 54 2.02 -2.77 -10.24
C PHE A 54 2.06 -3.03 -11.75
N THR A 55 3.14 -3.63 -12.26
CA THR A 55 3.19 -4.13 -13.62
C THR A 55 2.22 -5.31 -13.78
N PHE A 56 1.28 -5.21 -14.73
CA PHE A 56 0.19 -6.18 -14.95
C PHE A 56 -0.72 -6.41 -13.72
N ASN A 57 -0.98 -5.35 -12.93
CA ASN A 57 -1.92 -5.39 -11.81
C ASN A 57 -3.29 -5.96 -12.23
N ASP A 58 -3.72 -7.01 -11.54
CA ASP A 58 -4.96 -7.74 -11.76
C ASP A 58 -6.10 -7.29 -10.84
N GLY A 59 -5.81 -6.52 -9.78
CA GLY A 59 -6.80 -6.11 -8.80
C GLY A 59 -7.24 -7.20 -7.82
N THR A 60 -6.50 -8.30 -7.72
CA THR A 60 -6.76 -9.31 -6.69
C THR A 60 -5.82 -9.09 -5.52
N TYR A 61 -6.29 -9.49 -4.33
CA TYR A 61 -5.61 -9.26 -3.06
C TYR A 61 -5.14 -7.80 -2.90
N ASN A 62 -6.12 -6.89 -2.86
CA ASN A 62 -5.87 -5.46 -2.77
C ASN A 62 -5.35 -5.12 -1.38
N ASN A 63 -4.15 -4.54 -1.31
CA ASN A 63 -3.48 -4.26 -0.05
C ASN A 63 -2.95 -2.82 0.00
N GLU A 64 -2.76 -2.34 1.23
CA GLU A 64 -1.83 -1.26 1.56
C GLU A 64 -0.44 -1.88 1.82
N TRP A 65 0.50 -1.61 0.92
CA TRP A 65 1.89 -2.04 1.00
C TRP A 65 2.75 -0.99 1.68
N MET A 66 3.55 -1.42 2.65
CA MET A 66 4.58 -0.61 3.30
C MET A 66 5.96 -1.18 2.96
N ILE A 67 6.74 -0.41 2.23
CA ILE A 67 8.08 -0.77 1.79
C ILE A 67 9.08 0.13 2.52
N THR A 68 9.85 -0.48 3.41
CA THR A 68 10.92 0.18 4.15
C THR A 68 12.29 -0.11 3.54
N ASP A 69 13.02 0.93 3.15
CA ASP A 69 14.39 0.85 2.66
C ASP A 69 15.39 1.20 3.76
N PHE A 70 15.93 0.17 4.41
CA PHE A 70 16.88 0.35 5.51
C PHE A 70 18.23 0.95 5.08
N LYS A 71 18.49 1.07 3.77
CA LYS A 71 19.66 1.84 3.28
C LYS A 71 19.51 3.34 3.59
N GLN A 72 18.28 3.82 3.80
CA GLN A 72 17.96 5.22 4.15
C GLN A 72 17.86 5.47 5.66
N PHE A 73 18.27 4.50 6.49
CA PHE A 73 18.20 4.59 7.94
C PHE A 73 19.53 4.28 8.60
N THR A 74 19.96 5.18 9.49
CA THR A 74 21.11 4.97 10.37
C THR A 74 20.61 5.02 11.82
N PRO A 75 20.87 3.99 12.65
CA PRO A 75 20.49 4.01 14.06
C PRO A 75 20.95 5.28 14.78
N GLY A 76 20.07 5.86 15.60
CA GLY A 76 20.33 7.12 16.30
C GLY A 76 20.02 8.39 15.49
N THR A 77 19.53 8.26 14.26
CA THR A 77 19.10 9.40 13.42
C THR A 77 17.71 9.18 12.86
N SER A 78 17.04 10.26 12.45
CA SER A 78 15.76 10.17 11.74
C SER A 78 15.95 9.54 10.35
N PRO A 79 15.06 8.62 9.92
CA PRO A 79 15.02 8.12 8.55
C PRO A 79 15.05 9.23 7.50
N LYS A 80 15.79 9.01 6.40
CA LYS A 80 15.85 9.93 5.25
C LYS A 80 14.77 9.61 4.23
N SER A 81 14.34 10.60 3.43
CA SER A 81 13.40 10.38 2.31
C SER A 81 13.80 9.17 1.47
N GLY A 82 12.79 8.40 1.08
CA GLY A 82 12.92 7.07 0.49
C GLY A 82 12.93 5.93 1.50
N PHE A 83 12.94 6.22 2.81
CA PHE A 83 12.85 5.17 3.82
C PHE A 83 11.52 4.44 3.79
N LEU A 84 10.38 5.13 3.84
CA LEU A 84 9.06 4.50 3.81
C LEU A 84 8.31 4.89 2.53
N THR A 85 8.11 3.93 1.63
CA THR A 85 7.15 4.06 0.52
C THR A 85 5.88 3.31 0.88
N VAL A 86 4.74 3.98 0.80
CA VAL A 86 3.41 3.36 0.98
C VAL A 86 2.72 3.31 -0.37
N ALA A 87 2.07 2.20 -0.68
CA ALA A 87 1.28 2.05 -1.90
C ALA A 87 -0.01 1.29 -1.66
N GLU A 88 -1.10 1.72 -2.29
CA GLU A 88 -2.41 1.08 -2.21
C GLU A 88 -2.83 0.57 -3.58
N GLN A 89 -3.41 -0.63 -3.61
CA GLN A 89 -3.90 -1.28 -4.82
C GLN A 89 -5.42 -1.30 -4.87
N MET A 90 -5.97 -1.07 -6.06
CA MET A 90 -7.33 -1.47 -6.44
C MET A 90 -7.27 -2.11 -7.83
N THR A 91 -8.40 -2.66 -8.32
CA THR A 91 -8.43 -3.20 -9.69
C THR A 91 -8.08 -2.14 -10.71
N THR A 92 -6.98 -2.35 -11.45
CA THR A 92 -6.44 -1.44 -12.47
C THR A 92 -5.77 -0.16 -11.94
N TYR A 93 -6.01 0.21 -10.68
CA TYR A 93 -5.49 1.45 -10.08
C TYR A 93 -4.45 1.15 -9.00
N HIS A 94 -3.47 2.04 -8.88
CA HIS A 94 -2.64 2.12 -7.68
C HIS A 94 -2.32 3.57 -7.37
N GLU A 95 -2.08 3.85 -6.10
CA GLU A 95 -1.49 5.11 -5.65
C GLU A 95 -0.31 4.80 -4.74
N SER A 96 0.77 5.57 -4.82
CA SER A 96 1.93 5.39 -3.96
C SER A 96 2.59 6.72 -3.66
N ARG A 97 3.15 6.86 -2.45
CA ARG A 97 3.89 8.05 -2.00
C ARG A 97 5.03 7.66 -1.07
N ASP A 98 6.07 8.51 -1.05
CA ASP A 98 7.07 8.48 0.02
C ASP A 98 6.44 9.12 1.27
N MET A 99 6.24 8.31 2.30
CA MET A 99 5.61 8.70 3.56
C MET A 99 6.64 8.93 4.68
N THR A 100 7.93 9.03 4.33
CA THR A 100 9.00 9.21 5.32
C THR A 100 8.83 10.49 6.15
N GLU A 101 8.37 11.59 5.55
CA GLU A 101 8.13 12.84 6.29
C GLU A 101 7.04 12.66 7.35
N ILE A 102 5.93 12.01 6.99
CA ILE A 102 4.83 11.70 7.90
C ILE A 102 5.29 10.74 9.01
N LEU A 103 6.06 9.71 8.65
CA LEU A 103 6.67 8.79 9.62
C LEU A 103 7.56 9.55 10.61
N ASN A 104 8.44 10.43 10.14
CA ASN A 104 9.31 11.21 11.01
C ASN A 104 8.52 12.15 11.93
N LYS A 105 7.46 12.78 11.40
CA LYS A 105 6.60 13.68 12.17
C LYS A 105 5.82 12.94 13.26
N ASN A 106 5.26 11.78 12.94
CA ASN A 106 4.40 11.03 13.85
C ASN A 106 5.15 10.00 14.69
N SER A 107 6.40 9.70 14.35
CA SER A 107 7.22 8.60 14.88
C SER A 107 6.69 7.18 14.60
N TYR A 108 5.62 7.04 13.83
CA TYR A 108 5.07 5.74 13.39
C TYR A 108 4.26 5.86 12.09
N TRP A 109 4.06 4.71 11.46
CA TRP A 109 3.05 4.49 10.41
C TRP A 109 2.20 3.29 10.84
N ALA A 110 0.88 3.42 10.75
CA ALA A 110 -0.05 2.36 11.12
C ALA A 110 -0.91 1.96 9.93
N SER A 111 -1.20 0.66 9.84
CA SER A 111 -2.00 0.04 8.79
C SER A 111 -2.92 -1.00 9.44
N TYR A 112 -4.21 -0.94 9.13
CA TYR A 112 -5.28 -1.70 9.80
C TYR A 112 -6.48 -1.86 8.87
N ASN A 113 -6.21 -2.35 7.66
CA ASN A 113 -7.22 -2.72 6.66
C ASN A 113 -8.12 -1.58 6.15
N ASN A 114 -7.73 -0.33 6.38
CA ASN A 114 -8.44 0.87 5.91
C ASN A 114 -7.55 1.66 4.98
N ILE A 115 -8.16 2.31 3.99
CA ILE A 115 -7.44 3.06 2.97
C ILE A 115 -6.97 4.41 3.55
N TYR A 116 -5.69 4.72 3.36
CA TYR A 116 -5.08 5.99 3.70
C TYR A 116 -5.28 7.07 2.63
N PHE A 117 -5.10 6.75 1.33
CA PHE A 117 -5.15 7.78 0.29
C PHE A 117 -6.60 8.21 0.00
N PRO A 118 -6.98 9.50 0.18
CA PRO A 118 -8.38 9.93 0.07
C PRO A 118 -9.01 9.65 -1.30
N HIS A 119 -8.23 9.71 -2.38
CA HIS A 119 -8.72 9.38 -3.72
C HIS A 119 -9.15 7.90 -3.82
N PHE A 120 -8.41 7.01 -3.16
CA PHE A 120 -8.71 5.59 -3.11
C PHE A 120 -9.91 5.28 -2.23
N CYS A 121 -10.14 6.01 -1.13
CA CYS A 121 -11.35 5.85 -0.30
C CYS A 121 -12.64 6.07 -1.12
N ASN A 122 -12.62 7.01 -2.07
CA ASN A 122 -13.74 7.26 -2.97
C ASN A 122 -13.88 6.14 -4.02
N ILE A 123 -12.78 5.76 -4.69
CA ILE A 123 -12.79 4.74 -5.75
C ILE A 123 -13.24 3.38 -5.22
N SER A 124 -12.77 2.98 -4.04
CA SER A 124 -13.10 1.69 -3.41
C SER A 124 -14.52 1.62 -2.87
N GLY A 125 -15.23 2.75 -2.75
CA GLY A 125 -16.54 2.83 -2.09
C GLY A 125 -16.47 2.85 -0.55
N GLU A 126 -15.28 2.99 0.05
CA GLU A 126 -15.10 3.11 1.50
C GLU A 126 -15.83 4.35 2.07
N GLU A 127 -15.87 5.47 1.34
CA GLU A 127 -16.65 6.64 1.74
C GLU A 127 -18.14 6.33 1.94
N GLU A 128 -18.73 5.45 1.12
CA GLU A 128 -20.11 5.05 1.31
C GLU A 128 -20.28 4.18 2.56
N MET A 129 -19.28 3.37 2.88
CA MET A 129 -19.30 2.54 4.08
C MET A 129 -19.24 3.41 5.34
N VAL A 130 -18.41 4.45 5.34
CA VAL A 130 -18.39 5.47 6.41
C VAL A 130 -19.76 6.13 6.57
N LYS A 131 -20.40 6.54 5.47
CA LYS A 131 -21.74 7.16 5.51
C LYS A 131 -22.82 6.20 6.04
N LYS A 132 -22.75 4.92 5.69
CA LYS A 132 -23.75 3.90 6.04
C LYS A 132 -23.57 3.33 7.44
N LYS A 133 -22.33 3.16 7.91
CA LYS A 133 -22.01 2.39 9.12
C LYS A 133 -21.17 3.15 10.14
N GLY A 134 -20.81 4.40 9.86
CA GLY A 134 -19.96 5.23 10.71
C GLY A 134 -18.47 5.05 10.43
N PRO A 135 -17.64 6.01 10.86
CA PRO A 135 -16.21 6.04 10.53
C PRO A 135 -15.35 5.10 11.39
N GLN A 136 -15.86 4.60 12.52
CA GLN A 136 -15.05 3.87 13.53
C GLN A 136 -14.38 2.59 12.99
N LEU A 137 -14.99 1.96 11.98
CA LEU A 137 -14.49 0.73 11.36
C LEU A 137 -14.05 0.89 9.90
N TYR A 138 -14.38 2.02 9.27
CA TYR A 138 -14.27 2.22 7.81
C TYR A 138 -13.50 3.49 7.43
N SER A 139 -12.85 4.16 8.38
CA SER A 139 -12.06 5.36 8.11
C SER A 139 -10.71 5.21 8.78
N TRP A 140 -9.64 5.30 7.99
CA TRP A 140 -8.28 5.26 8.53
C TRP A 140 -8.10 6.28 9.67
N GLN A 141 -8.53 7.53 9.45
CA GLN A 141 -8.32 8.63 10.41
C GLN A 141 -9.07 8.48 11.73
N ASN A 142 -10.19 7.76 11.75
CA ASN A 142 -11.10 7.69 12.90
C ASN A 142 -11.24 6.27 13.43
N PHE A 143 -10.37 5.36 12.99
CA PHE A 143 -10.47 3.96 13.34
C PHE A 143 -10.29 3.74 14.85
N SER A 144 -11.17 2.95 15.44
CA SER A 144 -11.14 2.63 16.87
C SER A 144 -11.61 1.21 17.13
N TRP A 145 -10.86 0.47 17.95
CA TRP A 145 -11.19 -0.88 18.42
C TRP A 145 -12.23 -0.87 19.55
#